data_AF-A0A922E1B4-F1
#
_entry.id   AF-A0A922E1B4-F1
#
_cell.length_a   1.000
_cell.length_b   1.000
_cell.length_c   1.000
_cell.angle_alpha   90.00
_cell.angle_beta   90.00
_cell.angle_gamma   90.00
#
_symmetry.space_group_name_H-M   'P 1'
#
loop_
_entity.id
_entity.type
_entity.pdbx_description
1 polymer ?
#
loop_
_entity_poly.entity_id
_entity_poly.type
_entity_poly.pdbx_seq_one_letter_code
_entity_poly.pdbx_strand_id
1 'polypeptide(L)'
;MGTTTQGNAASSRGIANAKNEPDHLLVLVHGILASPSDWIYVEAELKKRLGRNFLIYASSCNTYTKTFTGIDGAGKRLADEVMQVVQKTDSLKKISFLAHSLGGLFARYAVAVLYTPRGLSGGKPDDPASSTVANSQTACSSRRGMIAGLEPINFITLATPHLGVRGRKQLPFLFGVPILEKLAPPLAPIIVGRTGSQLFLTDGKPDRPPLLLRMASDCEDGKFISSLGTFRCRILYANVSYDHMVGWRTSSIRRESELSKPPRRSLDGYKHVVDVEYCPPVASDGPHFPPEAAKAKEAAQKEPSIQHTVEYHEIMEEEMIRGLQQLGWKKVDVSFHSAFWPFFAHNNIHVKNEWLHNAGAGVVAHVADSLKQQESSSFIAASL
;
A
#
# COMPACT_ATOMS: atom_id res chain seq x y z
N MET A 1 31.77 71.27 -2.95
CA MET A 1 30.46 70.76 -2.48
C MET A 1 29.58 70.57 -3.71
N GLY A 2 28.96 69.44 -4.05
CA GLY A 2 28.90 68.10 -3.47
C GLY A 2 28.82 67.08 -4.60
N THR A 3 29.50 65.95 -4.45
CA THR A 3 28.91 64.60 -4.27
C THR A 3 28.25 64.02 -5.52
N THR A 4 29.08 63.31 -6.30
CA THR A 4 28.70 62.31 -7.30
C THR A 4 28.12 61.09 -6.59
N THR A 5 26.81 60.86 -6.69
CA THR A 5 26.15 59.66 -6.16
C THR A 5 26.27 58.50 -7.15
N GLN A 6 27.15 57.55 -6.81
CA GLN A 6 27.16 56.20 -7.35
C GLN A 6 25.88 55.48 -6.92
N GLY A 7 24.93 55.35 -7.83
CA GLY A 7 23.77 54.48 -7.66
C GLY A 7 24.18 53.03 -7.88
N ASN A 8 24.43 52.30 -6.80
CA ASN A 8 24.47 50.84 -6.79
C ASN A 8 23.11 50.31 -7.25
N ALA A 9 23.00 49.95 -8.53
CA ALA A 9 21.93 49.09 -9.01
C ALA A 9 22.22 47.67 -8.49
N ALA A 10 21.86 47.43 -7.23
CA ALA A 10 21.72 46.08 -6.71
C ALA A 10 20.68 45.37 -7.58
N SER A 11 21.18 44.47 -8.43
CA SER A 11 20.40 43.51 -9.18
C SER A 11 19.37 42.87 -8.24
N SER A 12 18.09 43.20 -8.42
CA SER A 12 16.93 42.51 -7.87
C SER A 12 16.79 41.13 -8.52
N ARG A 13 17.84 40.30 -8.43
CA ARG A 13 17.79 38.88 -8.75
C ARG A 13 17.26 38.18 -7.51
N GLY A 14 15.97 37.83 -7.53
CA GLY A 14 15.51 36.71 -6.72
C GLY A 14 14.09 36.71 -6.18
N ILE A 15 13.23 37.70 -6.48
CA ILE A 15 11.80 37.65 -6.06
C ILE A 15 10.88 37.35 -7.27
N ALA A 16 11.36 36.52 -8.19
CA ALA A 16 10.54 36.00 -9.28
C ALA A 16 10.82 34.49 -9.44
N ASN A 17 9.76 33.70 -9.31
CA ASN A 17 9.65 32.23 -9.39
C ASN A 17 10.04 31.45 -8.12
N ALA A 18 9.24 31.57 -7.06
CA ALA A 18 8.93 30.40 -6.24
C ALA A 18 8.22 29.40 -7.17
N LYS A 19 8.98 28.52 -7.81
CA LYS A 19 8.45 27.57 -8.79
C LYS A 19 7.36 26.74 -8.12
N ASN A 20 6.22 26.64 -8.81
CA ASN A 20 5.09 25.78 -8.51
C ASN A 20 5.48 24.29 -8.69
N GLU A 21 6.50 23.85 -7.98
CA GLU A 21 6.99 22.47 -8.00
C GLU A 21 6.21 21.62 -6.98
N PRO A 22 5.93 20.35 -7.32
CA PRO A 22 5.20 19.47 -6.41
C PRO A 22 6.00 19.18 -5.15
N ASP A 23 5.34 19.19 -3.99
CA ASP A 23 5.94 18.86 -2.70
C ASP A 23 5.53 17.47 -2.18
N HIS A 24 4.62 16.79 -2.88
CA HIS A 24 4.10 15.49 -2.49
C HIS A 24 4.25 14.46 -3.61
N LEU A 25 5.04 13.42 -3.37
CA LEU A 25 5.14 12.27 -4.26
C LEU A 25 3.99 11.27 -3.99
N LEU A 26 3.16 10.99 -4.99
CA LEU A 26 2.22 9.89 -4.98
C LEU A 26 2.70 8.78 -5.91
N VAL A 27 3.15 7.66 -5.33
CA VAL A 27 3.64 6.50 -6.07
C VAL A 27 2.49 5.56 -6.39
N LEU A 28 2.21 5.32 -7.67
CA LEU A 28 1.22 4.35 -8.13
C LEU A 28 1.92 3.01 -8.42
N VAL A 29 1.44 1.92 -7.80
CA VAL A 29 2.10 0.61 -7.86
C VAL A 29 1.15 -0.46 -8.40
N HIS A 30 1.41 -0.92 -9.61
CA HIS A 30 0.55 -1.88 -10.33
C HIS A 30 0.65 -3.31 -9.78
N GLY A 31 -0.35 -4.14 -10.09
CA GLY A 31 -0.43 -5.55 -9.70
C GLY A 31 0.31 -6.53 -10.61
N ILE A 32 -0.04 -7.81 -10.50
CA ILE A 32 0.54 -8.92 -11.26
C ILE A 32 0.30 -8.76 -12.76
N LEU A 33 1.33 -9.04 -13.59
CA LEU A 33 1.30 -8.88 -15.05
C LEU A 33 0.81 -7.52 -15.57
N ALA A 34 0.81 -6.49 -14.73
CA ALA A 34 0.38 -5.14 -15.09
C ALA A 34 1.58 -4.27 -15.50
N SER A 35 1.28 -3.02 -15.88
CA SER A 35 2.25 -1.99 -16.20
C SER A 35 1.71 -0.60 -15.80
N PRO A 36 2.51 0.48 -15.88
CA PRO A 36 2.03 1.84 -15.71
C PRO A 36 0.78 2.20 -16.55
N SER A 37 0.57 1.55 -17.70
CA SER A 37 -0.60 1.79 -18.57
C SER A 37 -1.94 1.56 -17.87
N ASP A 38 -1.97 0.69 -16.86
CA ASP A 38 -3.20 0.34 -16.13
C ASP A 38 -3.64 1.49 -15.19
N TRP A 39 -2.78 2.49 -14.99
CA TRP A 39 -3.06 3.68 -14.18
C TRP A 39 -3.51 4.89 -15.00
N ILE A 40 -3.64 4.83 -16.33
CA ILE A 40 -3.93 6.00 -17.19
C ILE A 40 -5.17 6.77 -16.70
N TYR A 41 -6.29 6.09 -16.47
CA TYR A 41 -7.51 6.74 -15.99
C TYR A 41 -7.33 7.36 -14.60
N VAL A 42 -6.75 6.58 -13.68
CA VAL A 42 -6.53 7.00 -12.29
C VAL A 42 -5.59 8.21 -12.24
N GLU A 43 -4.50 8.19 -12.99
CA GLU A 43 -3.55 9.29 -13.07
C GLU A 43 -4.24 10.56 -13.62
N ALA A 44 -5.06 10.44 -14.66
CA ALA A 44 -5.81 11.57 -15.20
C ALA A 44 -6.79 12.16 -14.18
N GLU A 45 -7.55 11.32 -13.48
CA GLU A 45 -8.52 11.77 -12.48
C GLU A 45 -7.85 12.35 -11.23
N LEU A 46 -6.74 11.76 -10.78
CA LEU A 46 -5.94 12.27 -9.67
C LEU A 46 -5.31 13.62 -10.00
N LYS A 47 -4.72 13.79 -11.20
CA LYS A 47 -4.17 15.09 -11.66
C LYS A 47 -5.25 16.17 -11.66
N LYS A 48 -6.45 15.83 -12.14
CA LYS A 48 -7.59 16.75 -12.18
C LYS A 48 -8.04 17.20 -10.78
N ARG A 49 -8.05 16.30 -9.80
CA ARG A 49 -8.62 16.57 -8.45
C ARG A 49 -7.63 17.09 -7.43
N LEU A 50 -6.39 16.60 -7.47
CA LEU A 50 -5.34 16.91 -6.49
C LEU A 50 -4.55 18.17 -6.83
N GLY A 51 -4.55 18.58 -8.10
CA GLY A 51 -3.83 19.76 -8.57
C GLY A 51 -2.32 19.56 -8.65
N ARG A 52 -1.58 20.67 -8.69
CA ARG A 52 -0.15 20.70 -9.07
C ARG A 52 0.82 20.35 -7.94
N ASN A 53 0.34 20.25 -6.69
CA ASN A 53 1.18 19.96 -5.53
C ASN A 53 1.67 18.50 -5.52
N PHE A 54 0.99 17.62 -6.27
CA PHE A 54 1.33 16.21 -6.35
C PHE A 54 2.20 15.91 -7.57
N LEU A 55 3.33 15.27 -7.33
CA LEU A 55 4.04 14.49 -8.33
C LEU A 55 3.44 13.08 -8.34
N ILE A 56 2.54 12.82 -9.28
CA ILE A 56 1.95 11.49 -9.47
C ILE A 56 2.89 10.69 -10.35
N TYR A 57 3.40 9.57 -9.82
CA TYR A 57 4.41 8.75 -10.47
C TYR A 57 3.97 7.29 -10.55
N ALA A 58 3.68 6.79 -11.74
CA ALA A 58 3.35 5.38 -11.97
C ALA A 58 4.63 4.55 -12.12
N SER A 59 4.89 3.69 -11.13
CA SER A 59 6.06 2.82 -11.08
C SER A 59 6.09 1.84 -12.24
N SER A 60 7.25 1.68 -12.87
CA SER A 60 7.46 0.80 -14.02
C SER A 60 8.41 -0.37 -13.72
N CYS A 61 9.11 -0.33 -12.58
CA CYS A 61 10.19 -1.25 -12.23
C CYS A 61 9.78 -2.73 -12.21
N ASN A 62 8.49 -3.02 -12.01
CA ASN A 62 7.94 -4.38 -11.89
C ASN A 62 7.05 -4.81 -13.06
N THR A 63 7.11 -4.12 -14.20
CA THR A 63 6.25 -4.36 -15.37
C THR A 63 6.29 -5.83 -15.87
N TYR A 64 5.11 -6.38 -16.18
CA TYR A 64 4.88 -7.72 -16.73
C TYR A 64 5.50 -8.86 -15.90
N THR A 65 6.36 -9.68 -16.50
CA THR A 65 6.93 -10.89 -15.89
C THR A 65 7.87 -10.58 -14.71
N LYS A 66 8.34 -9.33 -14.57
CA LYS A 66 9.11 -8.91 -13.39
C LYS A 66 8.32 -9.03 -12.09
N THR A 67 6.98 -9.06 -12.16
CA THR A 67 6.11 -9.33 -11.00
C THR A 67 6.28 -10.73 -10.39
N PHE A 68 6.91 -11.67 -11.09
CA PHE A 68 7.06 -13.06 -10.64
C PHE A 68 8.33 -13.35 -9.83
N THR A 69 9.24 -12.38 -9.69
CA THR A 69 10.57 -12.59 -9.07
C THR A 69 10.55 -12.61 -7.53
N GLY A 70 9.38 -12.64 -6.90
CA GLY A 70 9.18 -12.49 -5.45
C GLY A 70 8.81 -11.07 -5.04
N ILE A 71 7.95 -10.98 -4.03
CA ILE A 71 7.49 -9.76 -3.37
C ILE A 71 8.67 -8.97 -2.80
N ASP A 72 9.63 -9.66 -2.20
CA ASP A 72 10.83 -9.03 -1.64
C ASP A 72 11.72 -8.42 -2.74
N GLY A 73 11.95 -9.16 -3.83
CA GLY A 73 12.72 -8.65 -4.98
C GLY A 73 12.03 -7.48 -5.67
N ALA A 74 10.71 -7.57 -5.85
CA ALA A 74 9.90 -6.49 -6.42
C ALA A 74 9.83 -5.25 -5.52
N GLY A 75 9.74 -5.45 -4.21
CA GLY A 75 9.77 -4.38 -3.21
C GLY A 75 11.10 -3.63 -3.17
N LYS A 76 12.23 -4.35 -3.27
CA LYS A 76 13.56 -3.71 -3.37
C LYS A 76 13.69 -2.84 -4.61
N ARG A 77 13.30 -3.36 -5.79
CA ARG A 77 13.30 -2.56 -7.03
C ARG A 77 12.41 -1.34 -6.95
N LEU A 78 11.24 -1.46 -6.32
CA LEU A 78 10.34 -0.34 -6.10
C LEU A 78 10.97 0.70 -5.17
N ALA A 79 11.63 0.27 -4.09
CA ALA A 79 12.37 1.17 -3.21
C ALA A 79 13.48 1.92 -3.95
N ASP A 80 14.25 1.23 -4.79
CA ASP A 80 15.31 1.85 -5.62
C ASP A 80 14.73 2.89 -6.59
N GLU A 81 13.63 2.55 -7.29
CA GLU A 81 12.96 3.47 -8.22
C GLU A 81 12.40 4.70 -7.49
N VAL A 82 11.78 4.51 -6.32
CA VAL A 82 11.28 5.62 -5.48
C VAL A 82 12.43 6.54 -5.05
N MET A 83 13.56 5.99 -4.57
CA MET A 83 14.72 6.80 -4.20
C MET A 83 15.25 7.63 -5.37
N GLN A 84 15.27 7.07 -6.58
CA GLN A 84 15.70 7.80 -7.78
C GLN A 84 14.75 8.96 -8.11
N VAL A 85 13.44 8.80 -7.90
CA VAL A 85 12.46 9.90 -8.09
C VAL A 85 12.67 10.99 -7.05
N VAL A 86 12.86 10.61 -5.79
CA VAL A 86 13.11 11.55 -4.69
C VAL A 86 14.39 12.36 -4.92
N GLN A 87 15.49 11.69 -5.27
CA GLN A 87 16.78 12.36 -5.55
C GLN A 87 16.76 13.28 -6.77
N LYS A 88 15.81 13.11 -7.69
CA LYS A 88 15.65 13.97 -8.87
C LYS A 88 14.74 15.18 -8.61
N THR A 89 14.06 15.23 -7.47
CA THR A 89 13.01 16.23 -7.20
C THR A 89 13.17 16.78 -5.79
N ASP A 90 14.07 17.76 -5.63
CA ASP A 90 14.44 18.34 -4.33
C ASP A 90 13.28 19.03 -3.59
N SER A 91 12.22 19.40 -4.30
CA SER A 91 11.03 20.04 -3.73
C SER A 91 10.13 19.11 -2.93
N LEU A 92 10.31 17.79 -3.05
CA LEU A 92 9.49 16.79 -2.37
C LEU A 92 9.72 16.82 -0.85
N LYS A 93 8.60 16.80 -0.11
CA LYS A 93 8.56 16.77 1.36
C LYS A 93 7.70 15.62 1.89
N LYS A 94 6.71 15.20 1.11
CA LYS A 94 5.70 14.20 1.49
C LYS A 94 5.71 13.03 0.51
N ILE A 95 5.36 11.85 1.00
CA ILE A 95 5.18 10.65 0.19
C ILE A 95 3.89 9.91 0.54
N SER A 96 3.21 9.45 -0.51
CA SER A 96 2.06 8.56 -0.44
C SER A 96 2.20 7.41 -1.43
N PHE A 97 1.56 6.29 -1.13
CA PHE A 97 1.46 5.14 -2.01
C PHE A 97 -0.01 4.83 -2.32
N LEU A 98 -0.31 4.56 -3.58
CA LEU A 98 -1.56 3.97 -4.03
C LEU A 98 -1.22 2.71 -4.83
N ALA A 99 -1.62 1.54 -4.32
CA ALA A 99 -1.21 0.28 -4.88
C ALA A 99 -2.40 -0.63 -5.19
N HIS A 100 -2.35 -1.35 -6.30
CA HIS A 100 -3.40 -2.30 -6.70
C HIS A 100 -2.90 -3.74 -6.59
N SER A 101 -3.73 -4.61 -6.02
CA SER A 101 -3.51 -6.05 -6.00
C SER A 101 -2.14 -6.41 -5.44
N LEU A 102 -1.37 -7.25 -6.13
CA LEU A 102 -0.01 -7.62 -5.74
C LEU A 102 0.92 -6.41 -5.49
N GLY A 103 0.66 -5.27 -6.15
CA GLY A 103 1.40 -4.03 -5.95
C GLY A 103 1.38 -3.53 -4.51
N GLY A 104 0.30 -3.80 -3.77
CA GLY A 104 0.22 -3.42 -2.36
C GLY A 104 1.20 -4.19 -1.47
N LEU A 105 1.52 -5.44 -1.82
CA LEU A 105 2.55 -6.22 -1.14
C LEU A 105 3.96 -5.74 -1.53
N PHE A 106 4.17 -5.36 -2.79
CA PHE A 106 5.43 -4.72 -3.21
C PHE A 106 5.66 -3.41 -2.45
N ALA A 107 4.63 -2.58 -2.34
CA ALA A 107 4.67 -1.33 -1.59
C ALA A 107 4.94 -1.56 -0.10
N ARG A 108 4.28 -2.54 0.55
CA ARG A 108 4.56 -2.90 1.96
C ARG A 108 6.02 -3.28 2.18
N TYR A 109 6.62 -4.01 1.24
CA TYR A 109 8.03 -4.36 1.36
C TYR A 109 8.93 -3.15 1.11
N ALA A 110 8.64 -2.36 0.08
CA ALA A 110 9.42 -1.18 -0.28
C ALA A 110 9.46 -0.13 0.83
N VAL A 111 8.33 0.15 1.51
CA VAL A 111 8.30 1.14 2.60
C VAL A 111 9.18 0.72 3.78
N ALA A 112 9.33 -0.58 4.04
CA ALA A 112 10.24 -1.08 5.08
C ALA A 112 11.71 -0.91 4.68
N VAL A 113 12.05 -1.06 3.40
CA VAL A 113 13.40 -0.80 2.86
C VAL A 113 13.73 0.70 2.91
N LEU A 114 12.75 1.55 2.59
CA LEU A 114 12.89 3.01 2.57
C LEU A 114 12.84 3.66 3.97
N TYR A 115 12.55 2.89 5.00
CA TYR A 115 12.27 3.40 6.33
C TYR A 115 13.52 3.84 7.06
N THR A 116 13.50 5.07 7.57
CA THR A 116 14.50 5.58 8.49
C THR A 116 13.86 5.89 9.85
N PRO A 117 14.25 5.18 10.93
CA PRO A 117 13.81 5.50 12.28
C PRO A 117 14.23 6.92 12.69
N ARG A 118 13.43 7.54 13.55
CA ARG A 118 13.81 8.81 14.19
C ARG A 118 15.10 8.59 15.01
N GLY A 119 16.08 9.49 14.85
CA GLY A 119 17.35 9.46 15.60
C GLY A 119 18.60 9.19 14.76
N LEU A 120 18.46 8.69 13.53
CA LEU A 120 19.60 8.45 12.62
C LEU A 120 19.78 9.55 11.56
N SER A 121 18.78 10.43 11.38
CA SER A 121 18.77 11.48 10.34
C SER A 121 19.20 12.87 10.79
N GLY A 122 19.92 13.03 11.91
CA GLY A 122 20.37 14.36 12.35
C GLY A 122 21.58 14.31 13.27
N GLY A 123 22.75 14.67 12.73
CA GLY A 123 23.94 14.93 13.52
C GLY A 123 23.84 16.25 14.27
N LYS A 124 23.63 16.18 15.59
CA LYS A 124 24.30 16.91 16.69
C LYS A 124 23.58 16.54 18.00
N PRO A 125 24.30 16.27 19.10
CA PRO A 125 23.67 16.16 20.41
C PRO A 125 23.25 17.57 20.85
N ASP A 126 21.95 17.83 20.90
CA ASP A 126 21.43 19.04 21.51
C ASP A 126 21.59 18.96 23.04
N ASP A 127 22.18 20.01 23.62
CA ASP A 127 22.42 20.17 25.05
C ASP A 127 21.13 20.03 25.88
N PRO A 128 21.17 19.38 27.06
CA PRO A 128 19.99 19.17 27.89
C PRO A 128 19.79 20.38 28.82
N ALA A 129 19.27 21.49 28.31
CA ALA A 129 18.76 22.57 29.17
C ALA A 129 17.79 23.51 28.44
N SER A 130 16.49 23.29 28.58
CA SER A 130 15.49 24.33 28.92
C SER A 130 14.07 23.83 28.66
N SER A 131 13.42 23.43 29.75
CA SER A 131 12.09 23.82 30.22
C SER A 131 10.87 23.97 29.29
N THR A 132 9.74 23.64 29.92
CA THR A 132 8.36 24.13 29.72
C THR A 132 7.38 23.34 28.84
N VAL A 133 6.23 23.14 29.48
CA VAL A 133 5.01 22.46 29.08
C VAL A 133 4.55 22.93 27.71
N ALA A 134 4.52 22.03 26.72
CA ALA A 134 4.07 22.34 25.36
C ALA A 134 2.87 21.49 24.95
N ASN A 135 1.86 22.20 24.42
CA ASN A 135 0.54 21.77 23.98
C ASN A 135 0.48 20.45 23.19
N SER A 136 -0.52 19.65 23.55
CA SER A 136 -0.67 18.23 23.25
C SER A 136 -1.16 17.85 21.85
N GLN A 137 -1.12 18.73 20.84
CA GLN A 137 -1.68 18.41 19.51
C GLN A 137 -0.75 18.69 18.31
N THR A 138 0.13 19.69 18.38
CA THR A 138 1.12 19.94 17.30
C THR A 138 2.36 19.04 17.42
N ALA A 139 2.58 18.42 18.57
CA ALA A 139 3.70 17.49 18.83
C ALA A 139 3.51 16.08 18.25
N CYS A 140 2.36 15.78 17.63
CA CYS A 140 2.04 14.44 17.11
C CYS A 140 2.56 14.18 15.68
N SER A 141 2.80 15.22 14.86
CA SER A 141 3.34 15.05 13.50
C SER A 141 4.87 14.89 13.51
N SER A 142 5.58 15.52 14.45
CA SER A 142 7.04 15.56 14.47
C SER A 142 7.74 14.31 15.00
N ARG A 143 7.00 13.29 15.48
CA ARG A 143 7.55 12.10 16.17
C ARG A 143 7.69 10.82 15.33
N ARG A 144 7.31 10.83 14.06
CA ARG A 144 7.26 9.62 13.22
C ARG A 144 8.55 9.49 12.38
N GLY A 145 8.97 8.25 12.08
CA GLY A 145 10.09 8.03 11.17
C GLY A 145 9.75 8.42 9.72
N MET A 146 10.77 8.42 8.86
CA MET A 146 10.66 8.89 7.48
C MET A 146 10.66 7.73 6.49
N ILE A 147 10.09 7.95 5.30
CA ILE A 147 10.13 7.00 4.18
C ILE A 147 10.85 7.69 3.02
N ALA A 148 12.00 7.17 2.61
CA ALA A 148 12.86 7.79 1.59
C ALA A 148 13.27 9.24 1.93
N GLY A 149 13.38 9.55 3.23
CA GLY A 149 13.64 10.92 3.71
C GLY A 149 12.43 11.87 3.62
N LEU A 150 11.27 11.38 3.18
CA LEU A 150 10.02 12.16 3.06
C LEU A 150 9.02 11.81 4.15
N GLU A 151 8.14 12.75 4.47
CA GLU A 151 7.06 12.56 5.43
C GLU A 151 5.99 11.61 4.85
N PRO A 152 5.71 10.46 5.49
CA PRO A 152 4.73 9.51 4.99
C PRO A 152 3.29 9.95 5.34
N ILE A 153 2.47 10.20 4.31
CA ILE A 153 1.09 10.68 4.48
C ILE A 153 0.07 9.55 4.31
N ASN A 154 -0.02 8.96 3.12
CA ASN A 154 -1.02 7.93 2.83
C ASN A 154 -0.41 6.60 2.37
N PHE A 155 -0.89 5.50 2.92
CA PHE A 155 -0.68 4.16 2.36
C PHE A 155 -2.04 3.57 1.98
N ILE A 156 -2.34 3.56 0.69
CA ILE A 156 -3.64 3.14 0.14
C ILE A 156 -3.46 1.89 -0.72
N THR A 157 -4.33 0.92 -0.51
CA THR A 157 -4.35 -0.32 -1.29
C THR A 157 -5.73 -0.61 -1.85
N LEU A 158 -5.77 -1.15 -3.07
CA LEU A 158 -6.97 -1.54 -3.79
C LEU A 158 -6.91 -3.05 -4.09
N ALA A 159 -7.80 -3.84 -3.49
CA ALA A 159 -7.89 -5.28 -3.69
C ALA A 159 -6.56 -6.03 -3.48
N THR A 160 -5.76 -5.63 -2.48
CA THR A 160 -4.46 -6.25 -2.19
C THR A 160 -4.61 -7.52 -1.34
N PRO A 161 -3.98 -8.67 -1.67
CA PRO A 161 -4.08 -9.87 -0.86
C PRO A 161 -3.14 -9.81 0.36
N HIS A 162 -3.45 -8.98 1.36
CA HIS A 162 -2.57 -8.74 2.52
C HIS A 162 -2.22 -9.98 3.33
N LEU A 163 -3.12 -10.96 3.34
CA LEU A 163 -3.03 -12.23 4.07
C LEU A 163 -2.70 -13.41 3.14
N GLY A 164 -2.30 -13.13 1.90
CA GLY A 164 -2.13 -14.13 0.86
C GLY A 164 -3.45 -14.54 0.20
N VAL A 165 -3.41 -15.63 -0.56
CA VAL A 165 -4.55 -16.16 -1.32
C VAL A 165 -4.84 -17.59 -0.90
N ARG A 166 -6.10 -17.87 -0.52
CA ARG A 166 -6.59 -19.22 -0.20
C ARG A 166 -6.98 -19.93 -1.50
N GLY A 167 -6.27 -21.00 -1.85
CA GLY A 167 -6.59 -21.85 -2.99
C GLY A 167 -7.79 -22.77 -2.75
N ARG A 168 -8.98 -22.24 -2.44
CA ARG A 168 -10.16 -23.11 -2.26
C ARG A 168 -10.52 -23.81 -3.57
N LYS A 169 -10.59 -25.15 -3.49
CA LYS A 169 -10.73 -26.17 -4.55
C LYS A 169 -9.52 -26.25 -5.49
N GLN A 170 -8.49 -26.96 -4.97
CA GLN A 170 -7.47 -27.72 -5.69
C GLN A 170 -6.98 -27.08 -6.99
N LEU A 171 -5.88 -26.34 -6.94
CA LEU A 171 -5.04 -25.95 -8.10
C LEU A 171 -5.55 -26.47 -9.46
N PRO A 172 -6.36 -25.71 -10.21
CA PRO A 172 -6.41 -25.86 -11.64
C PRO A 172 -5.76 -24.58 -12.19
N PHE A 173 -4.45 -24.46 -11.93
CA PHE A 173 -3.54 -23.54 -12.62
C PHE A 173 -3.92 -22.03 -12.60
N LEU A 174 -3.32 -21.30 -11.64
CA LEU A 174 -2.90 -19.90 -11.83
C LEU A 174 -3.98 -18.79 -11.82
N PHE A 175 -4.61 -18.58 -10.65
CA PHE A 175 -5.39 -17.36 -10.32
C PHE A 175 -6.66 -17.10 -11.14
N GLY A 176 -7.17 -18.08 -11.91
CA GLY A 176 -8.39 -17.91 -12.70
C GLY A 176 -8.28 -16.83 -13.78
N VAL A 177 -7.05 -16.57 -14.25
CA VAL A 177 -6.78 -15.69 -15.38
C VAL A 177 -6.56 -16.59 -16.60
N PRO A 178 -7.48 -16.61 -17.60
CA PRO A 178 -7.38 -17.50 -18.76
C PRO A 178 -6.07 -17.39 -19.56
N ILE A 179 -5.38 -16.25 -19.42
CA ILE A 179 -4.08 -15.99 -20.05
C ILE A 179 -2.94 -16.75 -19.35
N LEU A 180 -2.97 -16.88 -18.01
CA LEU A 180 -1.99 -17.71 -17.29
C LEU A 180 -2.23 -19.21 -17.57
N GLU A 181 -3.49 -19.61 -17.78
CA GLU A 181 -3.88 -20.99 -18.11
C GLU A 181 -3.39 -21.44 -19.50
N LYS A 182 -3.38 -20.54 -20.50
CA LYS A 182 -2.90 -20.86 -21.87
C LYS A 182 -1.37 -20.89 -22.02
N LEU A 183 -0.62 -20.39 -21.02
CA LEU A 183 0.84 -20.36 -21.02
C LEU A 183 1.47 -21.57 -20.28
N ALA A 184 0.66 -22.59 -19.95
CA ALA A 184 0.90 -23.50 -18.84
C ALA A 184 1.91 -24.66 -19.02
N PRO A 185 2.38 -25.10 -20.20
CA PRO A 185 3.45 -26.13 -20.18
C PRO A 185 4.88 -25.59 -19.96
N PRO A 186 5.38 -24.56 -20.68
CA PRO A 186 6.78 -24.13 -20.54
C PRO A 186 7.02 -23.08 -19.44
N LEU A 187 5.98 -22.34 -19.02
CA LEU A 187 6.11 -21.19 -18.09
C LEU A 187 5.55 -21.47 -16.69
N ALA A 188 4.99 -22.66 -16.44
CA ALA A 188 4.48 -23.04 -15.11
C ALA A 188 5.49 -22.82 -13.97
N PRO A 189 6.80 -23.11 -14.09
CA PRO A 189 7.77 -22.82 -13.03
C PRO A 189 7.99 -21.32 -12.76
N ILE A 190 7.74 -20.47 -13.76
CA ILE A 190 7.88 -19.00 -13.66
C ILE A 190 6.63 -18.39 -13.02
N ILE A 191 5.45 -18.95 -13.28
CA ILE A 191 4.18 -18.49 -12.72
C ILE A 191 3.92 -19.12 -11.32
N VAL A 192 4.41 -20.34 -11.08
CA VAL A 192 4.76 -20.91 -9.76
C VAL A 192 6.13 -20.35 -9.31
N GLY A 193 6.42 -19.11 -9.71
CA GLY A 193 7.62 -18.41 -9.30
C GLY A 193 7.59 -18.06 -7.81
N ARG A 194 8.65 -17.41 -7.36
CA ARG A 194 8.83 -17.01 -5.96
C ARG A 194 7.65 -16.20 -5.42
N THR A 195 7.06 -15.33 -6.23
CA THR A 195 5.86 -14.55 -5.87
C THR A 195 4.67 -15.44 -5.56
N GLY A 196 4.40 -16.45 -6.40
CA GLY A 196 3.31 -17.39 -6.19
C GLY A 196 3.48 -18.14 -4.87
N SER A 197 4.70 -18.66 -4.63
CA SER A 197 5.01 -19.36 -3.37
C SER A 197 4.78 -18.48 -2.14
N GLN A 198 5.11 -17.20 -2.21
CA GLN A 198 4.86 -16.22 -1.15
C GLN A 198 3.38 -15.89 -0.96
N LEU A 199 2.60 -15.77 -2.04
CA LEU A 199 1.16 -15.51 -1.99
C LEU A 199 0.37 -16.68 -1.41
N PHE A 200 0.77 -17.92 -1.72
CA PHE A 200 0.15 -19.13 -1.22
C PHE A 200 0.74 -19.60 0.12
N LEU A 201 1.63 -18.82 0.74
CA LEU A 201 2.28 -19.14 2.03
C LEU A 201 3.06 -20.47 2.00
N THR A 202 3.41 -20.96 0.83
CA THR A 202 4.21 -22.17 0.67
C THR A 202 5.72 -21.89 0.79
N ASP A 203 6.11 -20.62 0.80
CA ASP A 203 7.48 -20.20 1.05
C ASP A 203 7.86 -20.33 2.54
N GLY A 204 9.15 -20.20 2.83
CA GLY A 204 9.68 -20.37 4.18
C GLY A 204 9.99 -21.83 4.56
N LYS A 205 10.71 -21.99 5.65
CA LYS A 205 11.20 -23.26 6.22
C LYS A 205 10.64 -23.43 7.65
N PRO A 206 10.78 -24.60 8.31
CA PRO A 206 10.31 -24.77 9.69
C PRO A 206 10.88 -23.74 10.68
N ASP A 207 12.10 -23.27 10.44
CA ASP A 207 12.82 -22.26 11.23
C ASP A 207 12.64 -20.82 10.72
N ARG A 208 12.02 -20.64 9.54
CA ARG A 208 11.83 -19.33 8.92
C ARG A 208 10.42 -19.20 8.35
N PRO A 209 9.52 -18.43 8.98
CA PRO A 209 8.14 -18.31 8.52
C PRO A 209 8.01 -17.74 7.09
N PRO A 210 6.86 -17.94 6.44
CA PRO A 210 6.54 -17.32 5.14
C PRO A 210 6.76 -15.81 5.14
N LEU A 211 7.13 -15.24 3.98
CA LEU A 211 7.42 -13.82 3.87
C LEU A 211 6.23 -12.94 4.31
N LEU A 212 5.00 -13.30 3.94
CA LEU A 212 3.84 -12.48 4.30
C LEU A 212 3.61 -12.37 5.81
N LEU A 213 3.85 -13.47 6.55
CA LEU A 213 3.83 -13.46 8.01
C LEU A 213 4.92 -12.55 8.57
N ARG A 214 6.13 -12.62 7.98
CA ARG A 214 7.27 -11.79 8.40
C ARG A 214 7.05 -10.31 8.11
N MET A 215 6.28 -9.98 7.07
CA MET A 215 5.86 -8.61 6.77
C MET A 215 4.71 -8.11 7.67
N ALA A 216 4.19 -8.94 8.57
CA ALA A 216 3.22 -8.57 9.60
C ALA A 216 3.88 -8.28 10.96
N SER A 217 5.22 -8.34 11.05
CA SER A 217 6.01 -7.95 12.22
C SER A 217 7.23 -7.12 11.83
N ASP A 218 7.87 -6.50 12.82
CA ASP A 218 9.24 -6.04 12.66
C ASP A 218 10.19 -7.22 12.88
N CYS A 219 11.08 -7.47 11.93
CA CYS A 219 12.05 -8.56 12.00
C CYS A 219 13.39 -8.14 11.38
N GLU A 220 14.33 -9.09 11.27
CA GLU A 220 15.66 -8.87 10.70
C GLU A 220 15.62 -8.41 9.23
N ASP A 221 14.61 -8.86 8.47
CA ASP A 221 14.46 -8.47 7.06
C ASP A 221 13.97 -7.02 6.89
N GLY A 222 13.37 -6.43 7.92
CA GLY A 222 12.80 -5.09 7.84
C GLY A 222 11.85 -4.76 8.99
N LYS A 223 11.67 -3.46 9.20
CA LYS A 223 10.74 -2.90 10.19
C LYS A 223 9.38 -2.64 9.53
N PHE A 224 8.68 -3.71 9.14
CA PHE A 224 7.47 -3.63 8.32
C PHE A 224 6.30 -2.95 9.03
N ILE A 225 6.08 -3.25 10.32
CA ILE A 225 4.99 -2.63 11.09
C ILE A 225 5.38 -1.21 11.51
N SER A 226 6.62 -0.98 11.95
CA SER A 226 7.06 0.39 12.27
C SER A 226 6.99 1.32 11.07
N SER A 227 7.45 0.87 9.89
CA SER A 227 7.41 1.67 8.66
C SER A 227 5.98 1.97 8.22
N LEU A 228 5.07 0.98 8.19
CA LEU A 228 3.64 1.21 7.91
C LEU A 228 2.98 2.12 8.96
N GLY A 229 3.42 2.02 10.22
CA GLY A 229 2.93 2.84 11.34
C GLY A 229 3.25 4.32 11.19
N THR A 230 4.27 4.68 10.42
CA THR A 230 4.62 6.09 10.19
C THR A 230 3.57 6.84 9.38
N PHE A 231 2.91 6.19 8.43
CA PHE A 231 1.88 6.82 7.60
C PHE A 231 0.75 7.40 8.46
N ARG A 232 0.40 8.66 8.20
CA ARG A 232 -0.71 9.35 8.88
C ARG A 232 -2.04 8.63 8.65
N CYS A 233 -2.29 8.21 7.41
CA CYS A 233 -3.48 7.48 7.01
C CYS A 233 -3.13 6.17 6.30
N ARG A 234 -3.84 5.09 6.66
CA ARG A 234 -3.75 3.79 6.00
C ARG A 234 -5.14 3.36 5.58
N ILE A 235 -5.35 3.11 4.29
CA ILE A 235 -6.67 2.81 3.72
C ILE A 235 -6.64 1.51 2.91
N LEU A 236 -7.59 0.63 3.17
CA LEU A 236 -7.83 -0.61 2.44
C LEU A 236 -9.13 -0.48 1.66
N TYR A 237 -9.09 -0.65 0.34
CA TYR A 237 -10.29 -0.82 -0.47
C TYR A 237 -10.44 -2.29 -0.83
N ALA A 238 -11.53 -2.90 -0.40
CA ALA A 238 -11.78 -4.33 -0.55
C ALA A 238 -13.08 -4.58 -1.31
N ASN A 239 -13.02 -5.45 -2.31
CA ASN A 239 -14.22 -5.90 -3.01
C ASN A 239 -14.98 -6.90 -2.15
N VAL A 240 -16.24 -6.62 -1.82
CA VAL A 240 -17.08 -7.51 -1.00
C VAL A 240 -17.56 -8.75 -1.77
N SER A 241 -17.55 -8.69 -3.09
CA SER A 241 -18.06 -9.73 -3.98
C SER A 241 -17.46 -9.60 -5.38
N TYR A 242 -17.54 -10.67 -6.16
CA TYR A 242 -17.15 -10.75 -7.58
C TYR A 242 -15.66 -10.51 -7.89
N ASP A 243 -14.81 -10.36 -6.88
CA ASP A 243 -13.35 -10.42 -7.03
C ASP A 243 -12.88 -11.86 -6.82
N HIS A 244 -12.64 -12.55 -7.94
CA HIS A 244 -12.18 -13.93 -7.95
C HIS A 244 -10.66 -14.06 -7.71
N MET A 245 -9.92 -12.96 -7.79
CA MET A 245 -8.46 -12.97 -7.60
C MET A 245 -8.09 -12.72 -6.14
N VAL A 246 -8.78 -11.79 -5.48
CA VAL A 246 -8.47 -11.38 -4.12
C VAL A 246 -9.75 -11.32 -3.29
N GLY A 247 -9.86 -12.22 -2.32
CA GLY A 247 -11.01 -12.30 -1.43
C GLY A 247 -11.17 -11.08 -0.52
N TRP A 248 -12.40 -10.85 -0.07
CA TRP A 248 -12.74 -9.74 0.82
C TRP A 248 -11.91 -9.74 2.11
N ARG A 249 -11.86 -10.87 2.83
CA ARG A 249 -11.08 -11.05 4.08
C ARG A 249 -9.63 -10.56 3.97
N THR A 250 -8.93 -11.02 2.93
CA THR A 250 -7.50 -10.75 2.74
C THR A 250 -7.26 -9.30 2.33
N SER A 251 -8.15 -8.71 1.55
CA SER A 251 -8.04 -7.29 1.15
C SER A 251 -8.48 -6.30 2.21
N SER A 252 -9.39 -6.69 3.12
CA SER A 252 -9.83 -5.84 4.24
C SER A 252 -9.07 -6.10 5.56
N ILE A 253 -8.17 -7.09 5.62
CA ILE A 253 -7.51 -7.54 6.87
C ILE A 253 -8.58 -7.81 7.94
N ARG A 254 -9.53 -8.70 7.61
CA ARG A 254 -10.65 -9.09 8.49
C ARG A 254 -10.78 -10.61 8.57
N ARG A 255 -11.23 -11.10 9.72
CA ARG A 255 -11.65 -12.49 9.93
C ARG A 255 -13.01 -12.74 9.25
N GLU A 256 -13.39 -14.00 9.07
CA GLU A 256 -14.75 -14.32 8.55
C GLU A 256 -15.84 -13.73 9.42
N SER A 257 -15.68 -13.86 10.73
CA SER A 257 -16.67 -13.43 11.72
C SER A 257 -16.86 -11.91 11.76
N GLU A 258 -15.90 -11.16 11.21
CA GLU A 258 -15.93 -9.70 11.10
C GLU A 258 -16.57 -9.24 9.78
N LEU A 259 -16.81 -10.13 8.82
CA LEU A 259 -17.47 -9.79 7.57
C LEU A 259 -18.98 -9.74 7.77
N SER A 260 -19.54 -8.54 7.76
CA SER A 260 -20.98 -8.31 7.79
C SER A 260 -21.62 -8.61 6.42
N LYS A 261 -22.96 -8.66 6.37
CA LYS A 261 -23.64 -8.73 5.06
C LYS A 261 -23.37 -7.44 4.30
N PRO A 262 -22.91 -7.50 3.04
CA PRO A 262 -22.53 -6.30 2.31
C PRO A 262 -23.75 -5.36 2.17
N PRO A 263 -23.62 -4.07 2.54
CA PRO A 263 -24.68 -3.10 2.37
C PRO A 263 -25.04 -3.00 0.88
N ARG A 264 -26.34 -3.01 0.58
CA ARG A 264 -26.82 -2.90 -0.81
C ARG A 264 -26.84 -1.46 -1.32
N ARG A 265 -26.76 -0.47 -0.42
CA ARG A 265 -26.77 0.95 -0.74
C ARG A 265 -25.34 1.46 -0.83
N SER A 266 -25.06 2.24 -1.88
CA SER A 266 -23.80 2.96 -1.99
C SER A 266 -23.84 4.22 -1.13
N LEU A 267 -22.66 4.68 -0.72
CA LEU A 267 -22.46 5.98 -0.12
C LEU A 267 -22.82 7.08 -1.13
N ASP A 268 -23.49 8.13 -0.66
CA ASP A 268 -23.86 9.26 -1.50
C ASP A 268 -22.62 9.87 -2.18
N GLY A 269 -22.70 10.07 -3.49
CA GLY A 269 -21.61 10.63 -4.31
C GLY A 269 -20.58 9.61 -4.82
N TYR A 270 -20.50 8.40 -4.26
CA TYR A 270 -19.52 7.37 -4.68
C TYR A 270 -20.21 6.04 -4.99
N LYS A 271 -20.71 5.93 -6.24
CA LYS A 271 -21.30 4.69 -6.74
C LYS A 271 -20.33 3.52 -6.50
N HIS A 272 -20.83 2.45 -5.88
CA HIS A 272 -20.11 1.22 -5.50
C HIS A 272 -19.27 1.25 -4.22
N VAL A 273 -19.01 2.39 -3.58
CA VAL A 273 -18.51 2.39 -2.19
C VAL A 273 -19.70 2.12 -1.28
N VAL A 274 -19.68 1.04 -0.50
CA VAL A 274 -20.86 0.58 0.28
C VAL A 274 -20.68 0.67 1.79
N ASP A 275 -19.44 0.68 2.28
CA ASP A 275 -19.13 0.90 3.69
C ASP A 275 -17.77 1.58 3.85
N VAL A 276 -17.64 2.40 4.89
CA VAL A 276 -16.38 3.07 5.26
C VAL A 276 -16.27 3.05 6.78
N GLU A 277 -15.35 2.25 7.29
CA GLU A 277 -15.14 2.03 8.71
C GLU A 277 -13.70 2.43 9.09
N TYR A 278 -13.52 3.11 10.22
CA TYR A 278 -12.19 3.24 10.82
C TYR A 278 -12.04 2.24 11.97
N CYS A 279 -11.11 1.30 11.81
CA CYS A 279 -10.75 0.34 12.85
C CYS A 279 -9.50 0.86 13.59
N PRO A 280 -9.57 1.12 14.91
CA PRO A 280 -8.43 1.56 15.68
C PRO A 280 -7.36 0.46 15.81
N PRO A 281 -6.11 0.81 16.18
CA PRO A 281 -5.07 -0.17 16.51
C PRO A 281 -5.53 -1.14 17.60
N VAL A 282 -5.20 -2.42 17.44
CA VAL A 282 -5.44 -3.48 18.42
C VAL A 282 -4.11 -3.83 19.08
N ALA A 283 -4.06 -3.76 20.42
CA ALA A 283 -2.88 -4.19 21.16
C ALA A 283 -2.64 -5.69 20.95
N SER A 284 -1.41 -6.05 20.58
CA SER A 284 -0.99 -7.41 20.35
C SER A 284 0.50 -7.52 20.58
N ASP A 285 0.97 -8.68 21.03
CA ASP A 285 2.40 -9.01 21.09
C ASP A 285 3.02 -9.23 19.68
N GLY A 286 2.27 -8.91 18.62
CA GLY A 286 2.64 -9.14 17.23
C GLY A 286 2.30 -10.55 16.74
N PRO A 287 2.53 -10.86 15.45
CA PRO A 287 2.38 -12.21 14.94
C PRO A 287 3.51 -13.09 15.46
N HIS A 288 3.17 -14.33 15.78
CA HIS A 288 4.11 -15.39 16.11
C HIS A 288 4.11 -16.42 14.98
N PHE A 289 5.16 -17.22 14.90
CA PHE A 289 5.12 -18.46 14.14
C PHE A 289 4.98 -19.61 15.15
N PRO A 290 3.74 -19.92 15.57
CA PRO A 290 3.52 -20.86 16.66
C PRO A 290 3.99 -22.27 16.27
N PRO A 291 4.45 -23.11 17.22
CA PRO A 291 4.83 -24.50 16.94
C PRO A 291 3.73 -25.28 16.20
N GLU A 292 2.46 -24.95 16.46
CA GLU A 292 1.28 -25.48 15.77
C GLU A 292 1.30 -25.15 14.28
N ALA A 293 1.70 -23.94 13.88
CA ALA A 293 1.83 -23.57 12.47
C ALA A 293 2.95 -24.35 11.77
N ALA A 294 4.08 -24.57 12.44
CA ALA A 294 5.17 -25.36 11.90
C ALA A 294 4.73 -26.82 11.70
N LYS A 295 4.05 -27.40 12.70
CA LYS A 295 3.46 -28.76 12.61
C LYS A 295 2.41 -28.86 11.48
N ALA A 296 1.49 -27.90 11.39
CA ALA A 296 0.46 -27.87 10.34
C ALA A 296 1.09 -27.75 8.95
N LYS A 297 2.14 -26.95 8.81
CA LYS A 297 2.92 -26.83 7.56
C LYS A 297 3.59 -28.15 7.19
N GLU A 298 4.26 -28.80 8.14
CA GLU A 298 4.87 -30.11 7.91
C GLU A 298 3.84 -31.18 7.54
N ALA A 299 2.68 -31.19 8.20
CA ALA A 299 1.58 -32.10 7.89
C ALA A 299 1.05 -31.88 6.47
N ALA A 300 0.83 -30.62 6.07
CA ALA A 300 0.39 -30.26 4.72
C ALA A 300 1.43 -30.64 3.63
N GLN A 301 2.72 -30.66 3.97
CA GLN A 301 3.80 -31.08 3.06
C GLN A 301 3.97 -32.60 2.98
N LYS A 302 3.85 -33.32 4.11
CA LYS A 302 4.00 -34.78 4.18
C LYS A 302 2.80 -35.50 3.58
N GLU A 303 1.60 -35.02 3.89
CA GLU A 303 0.34 -35.59 3.41
C GLU A 303 -0.59 -34.46 2.95
N PRO A 304 -0.53 -34.09 1.66
CA PRO A 304 -1.34 -33.01 1.10
C PRO A 304 -2.84 -33.35 1.18
N SER A 305 -3.49 -32.87 2.24
CA SER A 305 -4.94 -32.95 2.42
C SER A 305 -5.54 -31.55 2.43
N ILE A 306 -6.81 -31.43 2.01
CA ILE A 306 -7.55 -30.17 2.08
C ILE A 306 -7.59 -29.67 3.53
N GLN A 307 -7.75 -30.58 4.49
CA GLN A 307 -7.85 -30.24 5.90
C GLN A 307 -6.55 -29.62 6.44
N HIS A 308 -5.40 -30.28 6.24
CA HIS A 308 -4.11 -29.78 6.73
C HIS A 308 -3.74 -28.43 6.08
N THR A 309 -4.07 -28.26 4.79
CA THR A 309 -3.84 -26.99 4.08
C THR A 309 -4.70 -25.87 4.67
N VAL A 310 -5.99 -26.14 4.91
CA VAL A 310 -6.91 -25.15 5.50
C VAL A 310 -6.47 -24.75 6.90
N GLU A 311 -6.11 -25.71 7.75
CA GLU A 311 -5.65 -25.48 9.12
C GLU A 311 -4.40 -24.59 9.13
N TYR A 312 -3.38 -24.91 8.32
CA TYR A 312 -2.19 -24.08 8.20
C TYR A 312 -2.52 -22.65 7.76
N HIS A 313 -3.37 -22.49 6.74
CA HIS A 313 -3.79 -21.17 6.25
C HIS A 313 -4.62 -20.39 7.27
N GLU A 314 -5.41 -21.05 8.11
CA GLU A 314 -6.17 -20.40 9.19
C GLU A 314 -5.26 -19.86 10.27
N ILE A 315 -4.28 -20.64 10.72
CA ILE A 315 -3.28 -20.19 11.71
C ILE A 315 -2.48 -19.01 11.14
N MET A 316 -1.99 -19.12 9.89
CA MET A 316 -1.22 -18.03 9.28
C MET A 316 -2.03 -16.76 9.06
N GLU A 317 -3.29 -16.90 8.63
CA GLU A 317 -4.18 -15.75 8.47
C GLU A 317 -4.40 -15.03 9.80
N GLU A 318 -4.69 -15.77 10.87
CA GLU A 318 -4.92 -15.20 12.20
C GLU A 318 -3.69 -14.44 12.71
N GLU A 319 -2.49 -15.03 12.59
CA GLU A 319 -1.26 -14.36 13.01
C GLU A 319 -1.00 -13.09 12.19
N MET A 320 -1.15 -13.16 10.86
CA MET A 320 -1.00 -11.97 10.00
C MET A 320 -2.02 -10.88 10.32
N ILE A 321 -3.28 -11.24 10.63
CA ILE A 321 -4.31 -10.29 11.06
C ILE A 321 -3.87 -9.62 12.37
N ARG A 322 -3.45 -10.41 13.37
CA ARG A 322 -2.94 -9.91 14.66
C ARG A 322 -1.82 -8.89 14.45
N GLY A 323 -0.85 -9.23 13.60
CA GLY A 323 0.29 -8.38 13.32
C GLY A 323 -0.08 -7.09 12.61
N LEU A 324 -0.92 -7.16 11.58
CA LEU A 324 -1.32 -5.98 10.80
C LEU A 324 -2.32 -5.07 11.52
N GLN A 325 -3.19 -5.63 12.37
CA GLN A 325 -4.15 -4.86 13.16
C GLN A 325 -3.52 -4.13 14.36
N GLN A 326 -2.23 -4.34 14.64
CA GLN A 326 -1.45 -3.45 15.54
C GLN A 326 -1.46 -1.98 15.09
N LEU A 327 -1.82 -1.73 13.83
CA LEU A 327 -2.03 -0.39 13.29
C LEU A 327 -3.51 -0.16 13.03
N GLY A 328 -3.94 1.10 13.17
CA GLY A 328 -5.29 1.50 12.77
C GLY A 328 -5.42 1.58 11.25
N TRP A 329 -6.57 1.16 10.72
CA TRP A 329 -6.87 1.13 9.29
C TRP A 329 -8.25 1.72 9.01
N LYS A 330 -8.34 2.55 7.98
CA LYS A 330 -9.62 2.88 7.34
C LYS A 330 -9.93 1.77 6.32
N LYS A 331 -11.04 1.06 6.50
CA LYS A 331 -11.49 -0.02 5.64
C LYS A 331 -12.66 0.47 4.81
N VAL A 332 -12.55 0.35 3.50
CA VAL A 332 -13.55 0.78 2.52
C VAL A 332 -14.01 -0.45 1.76
N ASP A 333 -15.27 -0.77 1.90
CA ASP A 333 -15.87 -1.90 1.21
C ASP A 333 -16.52 -1.44 -0.10
N VAL A 334 -16.20 -2.14 -1.18
CA VAL A 334 -16.61 -1.83 -2.55
C VAL A 334 -17.46 -2.96 -3.09
N SER A 335 -18.60 -2.62 -3.69
CA SER A 335 -19.50 -3.59 -4.29
C SER A 335 -19.99 -3.17 -5.68
N PHE A 336 -19.59 -3.96 -6.67
CA PHE A 336 -20.00 -3.80 -8.06
C PHE A 336 -21.28 -4.57 -8.42
N HIS A 337 -22.08 -4.99 -7.43
CA HIS A 337 -23.31 -5.78 -7.65
C HIS A 337 -24.28 -5.13 -8.66
N SER A 338 -24.33 -3.80 -8.71
CA SER A 338 -25.17 -3.02 -9.63
C SER A 338 -24.47 -2.58 -10.91
N ALA A 339 -23.23 -3.02 -11.15
CA ALA A 339 -22.52 -2.79 -12.40
C ALA A 339 -23.02 -3.75 -13.49
N PHE A 340 -22.88 -3.35 -14.75
CA PHE A 340 -23.30 -4.18 -15.89
C PHE A 340 -22.48 -5.48 -15.98
N TRP A 341 -21.18 -5.42 -15.66
CA TRP A 341 -20.29 -6.59 -15.57
C TRP A 341 -19.64 -6.66 -14.17
N PRO A 342 -20.34 -7.23 -13.17
CA PRO A 342 -19.85 -7.28 -11.78
C PRO A 342 -18.59 -8.12 -11.62
N PHE A 343 -18.41 -9.16 -12.45
CA PHE A 343 -17.26 -10.09 -12.43
C PHE A 343 -15.90 -9.45 -12.76
N PHE A 344 -15.90 -8.19 -13.23
CA PHE A 344 -14.66 -7.41 -13.38
C PHE A 344 -14.28 -6.62 -12.13
N ALA A 345 -14.85 -6.90 -10.94
CA ALA A 345 -14.60 -6.17 -9.70
C ALA A 345 -13.12 -5.87 -9.43
N HIS A 346 -12.23 -6.85 -9.68
CA HIS A 346 -10.78 -6.70 -9.46
C HIS A 346 -10.15 -5.58 -10.31
N ASN A 347 -10.64 -5.37 -11.52
CA ASN A 347 -10.16 -4.34 -12.45
C ASN A 347 -11.03 -3.08 -12.41
N ASN A 348 -12.31 -3.21 -12.08
CA ASN A 348 -13.22 -2.09 -11.82
C ASN A 348 -12.67 -1.21 -10.71
N ILE A 349 -12.18 -1.78 -9.60
CA ILE A 349 -11.75 -1.00 -8.42
C ILE A 349 -10.68 0.08 -8.72
N HIS A 350 -9.90 -0.06 -9.80
CA HIS A 350 -8.94 0.95 -10.27
C HIS A 350 -9.16 1.41 -11.73
N VAL A 351 -10.28 1.02 -12.36
CA VAL A 351 -10.61 1.39 -13.76
C VAL A 351 -9.48 1.05 -14.73
N LYS A 352 -9.06 -0.22 -14.79
CA LYS A 352 -7.94 -0.66 -15.65
C LYS A 352 -8.07 -0.25 -17.12
N ASN A 353 -9.30 -0.23 -17.63
CA ASN A 353 -9.63 0.14 -18.99
C ASN A 353 -10.94 0.92 -18.94
N GLU A 354 -10.92 2.17 -19.39
CA GLU A 354 -12.08 3.07 -19.26
C GLU A 354 -13.35 2.54 -19.90
N TRP A 355 -13.24 1.82 -21.02
CA TRP A 355 -14.41 1.30 -21.73
C TRP A 355 -15.08 0.14 -21.00
N LEU A 356 -14.28 -0.75 -20.38
CA LEU A 356 -14.79 -1.95 -19.70
C LEU A 356 -15.05 -1.75 -18.21
N HIS A 357 -14.27 -0.87 -17.57
CA HIS A 357 -14.14 -0.81 -16.12
C HIS A 357 -14.61 0.51 -15.50
N ASN A 358 -15.33 1.35 -16.26
CA ASN A 358 -15.86 2.65 -15.81
C ASN A 358 -16.74 2.57 -14.54
N ALA A 359 -17.29 1.40 -14.22
CA ALA A 359 -18.01 1.20 -12.97
C ALA A 359 -17.18 1.62 -11.74
N GLY A 360 -15.85 1.54 -11.83
CA GLY A 360 -14.92 1.99 -10.80
C GLY A 360 -14.75 3.49 -10.60
N ALA A 361 -15.29 4.34 -11.47
CA ALA A 361 -15.03 5.79 -11.44
C ALA A 361 -15.35 6.41 -10.07
N GLY A 362 -16.43 5.96 -9.42
CA GLY A 362 -16.81 6.40 -8.07
C GLY A 362 -15.79 6.00 -6.99
N VAL A 363 -15.15 4.84 -7.13
CA VAL A 363 -14.10 4.40 -6.21
C VAL A 363 -12.85 5.26 -6.38
N VAL A 364 -12.42 5.53 -7.61
CA VAL A 364 -11.27 6.40 -7.91
C VAL A 364 -11.51 7.83 -7.42
N ALA A 365 -12.73 8.35 -7.57
CA ALA A 365 -13.13 9.63 -7.00
C ALA A 365 -13.00 9.63 -5.47
N HIS A 366 -13.48 8.58 -4.79
CA HIS A 366 -13.36 8.46 -3.32
C HIS A 366 -11.90 8.37 -2.86
N VAL A 367 -11.02 7.70 -3.63
CA VAL A 367 -9.57 7.68 -3.38
C VAL A 367 -8.98 9.08 -3.47
N ALA A 368 -9.29 9.82 -4.55
CA ALA A 368 -8.80 11.19 -4.75
C ALA A 368 -9.25 12.13 -3.62
N ASP A 369 -10.51 12.05 -3.22
CA ASP A 369 -11.07 12.90 -2.18
C ASP A 369 -10.47 12.51 -0.80
N SER A 370 -10.19 11.22 -0.56
CA SER A 370 -9.46 10.77 0.63
C SER A 370 -8.03 11.33 0.68
N LEU A 371 -7.30 11.32 -0.44
CA LEU A 371 -5.95 11.90 -0.54
C LEU A 371 -5.97 13.42 -0.27
N LYS A 372 -6.96 14.14 -0.82
CA LYS A 372 -7.11 15.59 -0.64
C LYS A 372 -7.47 16.00 0.78
N GLN A 373 -8.30 15.22 1.46
CA GLN A 373 -8.63 15.46 2.87
C GLN A 373 -7.39 15.42 3.77
N GLN A 374 -6.49 14.46 3.54
CA GLN A 374 -5.27 14.32 4.35
C GLN A 374 -4.25 15.45 4.11
N GLU A 375 -4.23 16.02 2.90
CA GLU A 375 -3.50 17.26 2.62
C GLU A 375 -4.07 18.45 3.40
N SER A 376 -5.40 18.61 3.38
CA SER A 376 -6.06 19.79 3.97
C SER A 376 -5.94 19.83 5.49
N SER A 377 -5.99 18.66 6.15
CA SER A 377 -5.77 18.55 7.61
C SER A 377 -4.38 19.01 8.06
N SER A 378 -3.39 19.09 7.15
CA SER A 378 -2.07 19.66 7.48
C SER A 378 -2.06 21.20 7.57
N PHE A 379 -2.98 21.88 6.86
CA PHE A 379 -3.04 23.35 6.83
C PHE A 379 -3.79 23.94 8.04
N ILE A 380 -4.81 23.24 8.56
CA ILE A 380 -5.59 23.71 9.72
C ILE A 380 -4.74 23.67 11.00
N ALA A 381 -3.84 22.68 11.15
CA ALA A 381 -2.94 22.60 12.29
C ALA A 381 -1.80 23.63 12.28
N ALA A 382 -1.57 24.32 11.15
CA ALA A 382 -0.55 25.36 11.01
C ALA A 382 -1.12 26.80 11.10
N SER A 383 -2.46 26.94 11.14
CA SER A 383 -3.16 28.23 11.16
C SER A 383 -3.90 28.52 12.49
N LEU A 384 -3.70 27.66 13.49
CA LEU A 384 -4.13 27.79 14.88
C LEU A 384 -2.88 27.74 15.76
#